data_AF-A0A7Z1QIZ9-F1
#
_entry.id   AF-A0A7Z1QIZ9-F1
#
_cell.length_a   1.000
_cell.length_b   1.000
_cell.length_c   1.000
_cell.angle_alpha   90.00
_cell.angle_beta   90.00
_cell.angle_gamma   90.00
#
_symmetry.space_group_name_H-M   'P 1'
#
loop_
_entity.id
_entity.type
_entity.pdbx_description
1 polymer ?
#
loop_
_entity_poly.entity_id
_entity_poly.type
_entity_poly.pdbx_seq_one_letter_code
_entity_poly.pdbx_strand_id
1 'polypeptide(L)'
;MVAAASAILFPPAAGGGSDRVPGRDLNAMFALNAQLLAGPDVKIEPGATSVNQPERGHLVNSNGQMALQLLKTGDTLPAAVPVLNAVRDAATGLDRITVPAVAGAPERTILV
;
A
#
# COMPACT_ATOMS: atom_id res chain seq x y z
N MET A 1 -49.93 41.74 -1.87
CA MET A 1 -49.54 40.48 -2.53
C MET A 1 -48.10 40.22 -2.14
N VAL A 2 -47.83 39.24 -1.27
CA VAL A 2 -46.47 38.92 -0.80
C VAL A 2 -46.15 37.53 -1.33
N ALA A 3 -45.16 37.43 -2.20
CA ALA A 3 -44.63 36.15 -2.69
C ALA A 3 -43.44 35.76 -1.81
N ALA A 4 -43.54 34.62 -1.16
CA ALA A 4 -42.42 34.00 -0.45
C ALA A 4 -41.78 32.96 -1.38
N ALA A 5 -40.47 33.09 -1.62
CA ALA A 5 -39.67 32.07 -2.30
C ALA A 5 -38.82 31.35 -1.26
N SER A 6 -38.98 30.03 -1.17
CA SER A 6 -38.21 29.15 -0.28
C SER A 6 -37.24 28.34 -1.14
N ALA A 7 -35.93 28.57 -0.99
CA ALA A 7 -34.92 27.72 -1.60
C ALA A 7 -34.56 26.58 -0.62
N ILE A 8 -34.88 25.34 -0.98
CA ILE A 8 -34.41 24.15 -0.26
C ILE A 8 -32.98 23.90 -0.73
N LEU A 9 -32.01 24.16 0.14
CA LEU A 9 -30.61 23.82 -0.09
C LEU A 9 -30.39 22.38 0.34
N PHE A 10 -30.19 21.48 -0.61
CA PHE A 10 -29.69 20.14 -0.32
C PHE A 10 -28.17 20.21 -0.14
N PRO A 11 -27.63 19.91 1.05
CA PRO A 11 -26.18 19.80 1.20
C PRO A 11 -25.68 18.64 0.33
N PRO A 12 -24.49 18.77 -0.28
CA PRO A 12 -23.87 17.64 -0.95
C PRO A 12 -23.68 16.49 0.05
N ALA A 13 -23.78 15.24 -0.43
CA ALA A 13 -23.58 14.07 0.39
C ALA A 13 -22.18 14.14 1.05
N ALA A 14 -22.15 14.21 2.38
CA ALA A 14 -20.90 14.18 3.12
C ALA A 14 -20.16 12.87 2.84
N GLY A 15 -18.90 12.96 2.42
CA GLY A 15 -18.07 11.80 2.12
C GLY A 15 -18.23 11.19 0.72
N GLY A 16 -19.07 11.77 -0.15
CA GLY A 16 -19.17 11.34 -1.54
C GLY A 16 -17.84 11.53 -2.27
N GLY A 17 -17.21 10.44 -2.72
CA GLY A 17 -15.92 10.48 -3.41
C GLY A 17 -14.70 10.39 -2.48
N SER A 18 -14.88 10.25 -1.15
CA SER A 18 -13.76 9.99 -0.22
C SER A 18 -13.07 8.64 -0.46
N ASP A 19 -13.75 7.72 -1.14
CA ASP A 19 -13.21 6.47 -1.66
C ASP A 19 -12.29 6.67 -2.89
N ARG A 20 -12.31 7.86 -3.51
CA ARG A 20 -11.47 8.22 -4.66
C ARG A 20 -10.33 9.14 -4.22
N VAL A 21 -9.25 8.52 -3.76
CA VAL A 21 -8.02 9.24 -3.41
C VAL A 21 -7.08 9.18 -4.62
N PRO A 22 -6.72 10.32 -5.23
CA PRO A 22 -5.76 10.36 -6.33
C PRO A 22 -4.45 9.66 -5.93
N GLY A 23 -3.98 8.73 -6.76
CA GLY A 23 -2.77 7.94 -6.49
C GLY A 23 -2.99 6.68 -5.66
N ARG A 24 -4.22 6.41 -5.18
CA ARG A 24 -4.61 5.12 -4.56
C ARG A 24 -5.08 4.12 -5.62
N ASP A 25 -4.22 3.88 -6.61
CA ASP A 25 -4.46 2.95 -7.73
C ASP A 25 -3.87 1.56 -7.45
N LEU A 26 -3.97 1.09 -6.20
CA LEU A 26 -3.49 -0.22 -5.79
C LEU A 26 -4.63 -1.23 -5.88
N ASN A 27 -4.46 -2.25 -6.73
CA ASN A 27 -5.44 -3.31 -6.90
C ASN A 27 -5.67 -4.10 -5.58
N ALA A 28 -4.60 -4.28 -4.78
CA ALA A 28 -4.64 -4.87 -3.44
C ALA A 28 -3.31 -4.61 -2.70
N MET A 29 -3.34 -4.60 -1.37
CA MET A 29 -2.16 -4.54 -0.52
C MET A 29 -2.36 -5.43 0.71
N PHE A 30 -1.33 -6.21 1.06
CA PHE A 30 -1.29 -7.00 2.28
C PHE A 30 -0.02 -6.65 3.04
N ALA A 31 -0.15 -6.37 4.34
CA ALA A 31 0.95 -5.95 5.19
C ALA A 31 0.95 -6.76 6.49
N LEU A 32 2.15 -7.05 6.99
CA LEU A 32 2.39 -7.78 8.23
C LEU A 32 3.71 -7.30 8.85
N ASN A 33 3.96 -7.70 10.10
CA ASN A 33 5.22 -7.39 10.76
C ASN A 33 6.37 -8.19 10.13
N ALA A 34 7.34 -7.50 9.50
CA ALA A 34 8.46 -8.12 8.79
C ALA A 34 9.34 -9.03 9.65
N GLN A 35 9.37 -8.82 10.98
CA GLN A 35 10.11 -9.67 11.92
C GLN A 35 9.51 -11.06 12.05
N LEU A 36 8.21 -11.24 11.76
CA LEU A 36 7.53 -12.54 11.79
C LEU A 36 7.91 -13.44 10.61
N LEU A 37 8.39 -12.85 9.51
CA LEU A 37 8.91 -13.61 8.36
C LEU A 37 10.43 -13.77 8.41
N ALA A 38 11.12 -13.04 9.30
CA ALA A 38 12.56 -13.13 9.40
C ALA A 38 13.01 -14.54 9.83
N GLY A 39 14.21 -14.94 9.42
CA GLY A 39 14.79 -16.21 9.87
C GLY A 39 14.90 -16.29 11.41
N PRO A 40 14.99 -17.51 11.97
CA PRO A 40 14.92 -17.75 13.42
C PRO A 40 15.91 -16.94 14.27
N ASP A 41 17.06 -16.57 13.70
CA ASP A 41 18.11 -15.80 14.37
C ASP A 41 18.35 -14.41 13.74
N VAL A 42 17.41 -13.93 12.93
CA VAL A 42 17.51 -12.64 12.24
C VAL A 42 16.71 -11.59 12.99
N LYS A 43 17.39 -10.60 13.59
CA LYS A 43 16.77 -9.39 14.11
C LYS A 43 16.86 -8.26 13.10
N ILE A 44 15.74 -7.68 12.72
CA ILE A 44 15.69 -6.53 11.82
C ILE A 44 15.99 -5.27 12.62
N GLU A 45 17.14 -4.66 12.38
CA GLU A 45 17.55 -3.42 13.03
C GLU A 45 17.17 -2.18 12.19
N PRO A 46 16.82 -1.06 12.83
CA PRO A 46 16.64 0.22 12.14
C PRO A 46 17.89 0.62 11.35
N GLY A 47 17.69 1.24 10.19
CA GLY A 47 18.78 1.70 9.31
C GLY A 47 19.22 0.69 8.26
N ALA A 48 18.72 -0.55 8.29
CA ALA A 48 18.92 -1.50 7.20
C ALA A 48 18.28 -0.96 5.90
N THR A 49 18.99 -1.09 4.77
CA THR A 49 18.47 -0.74 3.43
C THR A 49 17.76 -1.91 2.74
N SER A 50 18.02 -3.13 3.19
CA SER A 50 17.38 -4.36 2.73
C SER A 50 17.42 -5.43 3.81
N VAL A 51 16.42 -6.31 3.82
CA VAL A 51 16.36 -7.47 4.72
C VAL A 51 16.17 -8.72 3.88
N ASN A 52 16.98 -9.75 4.14
CA ASN A 52 16.78 -11.06 3.52
C ASN A 52 15.64 -11.78 4.23
N GLN A 53 14.62 -12.17 3.46
CA GLN A 53 13.45 -12.90 3.95
C GLN A 53 13.46 -14.32 3.34
N PRO A 54 13.30 -15.39 4.14
CA PRO A 54 13.29 -16.77 3.68
C PRO A 54 12.10 -17.10 2.76
N GLU A 55 11.00 -16.36 2.91
CA GLU A 55 9.82 -16.39 2.03
C GLU A 55 9.38 -14.97 1.65
N ARG A 56 8.83 -14.81 0.44
CA ARG A 56 8.24 -13.55 -0.04
C ARG A 56 6.77 -13.76 -0.41
N GLY A 57 5.93 -12.78 -0.09
CA GLY A 57 4.51 -12.80 -0.42
C GLY A 57 4.21 -12.27 -1.83
N HIS A 58 3.25 -12.90 -2.51
CA HIS A 58 2.73 -12.47 -3.80
C HIS A 58 1.20 -12.58 -3.79
N LEU A 59 0.50 -11.45 -3.99
CA LEU A 59 -0.95 -11.44 -4.15
C LEU A 59 -1.30 -11.81 -5.59
N VAL A 60 -2.10 -12.85 -5.75
CA VAL A 60 -2.54 -13.35 -7.06
C VAL A 60 -4.05 -13.49 -7.09
N ASN A 61 -4.63 -13.37 -8.28
CA ASN A 61 -5.96 -13.88 -8.52
C ASN A 61 -5.85 -15.36 -8.92
N SER A 62 -6.36 -16.25 -8.08
CA SER A 62 -6.39 -17.69 -8.30
C SER A 62 -7.84 -18.14 -8.38
N ASN A 63 -8.29 -18.56 -9.56
CA ASN A 63 -9.67 -19.00 -9.81
C ASN A 63 -10.76 -18.00 -9.38
N GLY A 64 -10.52 -16.71 -9.61
CA GLY A 64 -11.46 -15.63 -9.26
C GLY A 64 -11.38 -15.18 -7.80
N GLN A 65 -10.50 -15.78 -6.99
CA GLN A 65 -10.27 -15.41 -5.60
C GLN A 65 -8.90 -14.75 -5.42
N MET A 66 -8.85 -13.72 -4.58
CA MET A 66 -7.57 -13.15 -4.18
C MET A 66 -6.88 -14.06 -3.17
N ALA A 67 -5.64 -14.44 -3.46
CA ALA A 67 -4.85 -15.33 -2.61
C ALA A 67 -3.46 -14.74 -2.36
N LEU A 68 -2.92 -15.02 -1.17
CA LEU A 68 -1.53 -14.78 -0.82
C LEU A 68 -0.72 -16.05 -1.07
N GLN A 69 0.19 -16.01 -2.04
CA GLN A 69 1.19 -17.05 -2.22
C GLN A 69 2.45 -16.69 -1.45
N LEU A 70 2.98 -17.64 -0.68
CA LEU A 70 4.28 -17.53 -0.03
C LEU A 70 5.30 -18.29 -0.87
N LEU A 71 6.30 -17.58 -1.38
CA LEU A 71 7.32 -18.09 -2.29
C LEU A 71 8.64 -18.24 -1.56
N LYS A 72 9.24 -19.43 -1.59
CA LYS A 72 10.56 -19.66 -1.02
C LYS A 72 11.62 -18.87 -1.78
N THR A 73 12.51 -18.19 -1.06
CA THR A 73 13.63 -17.45 -1.64
C THR A 73 14.93 -18.25 -1.59
N GLY A 74 15.91 -17.90 -2.44
CA GLY A 74 17.26 -18.46 -2.41
C GLY A 74 17.71 -18.95 -3.78
N ASP A 75 16.88 -19.75 -4.45
CA ASP A 75 17.24 -20.37 -5.73
C ASP A 75 17.03 -19.40 -6.91
N THR A 76 15.79 -19.22 -7.35
CA THR A 76 15.43 -18.37 -8.50
C THR A 76 14.87 -17.02 -8.08
N LEU A 77 14.44 -16.89 -6.82
CA LEU A 77 13.86 -15.69 -6.26
C LEU A 77 14.83 -15.06 -5.23
N PRO A 78 15.31 -13.83 -5.46
CA PRO A 78 16.18 -13.13 -4.51
C PRO A 78 15.51 -12.96 -3.14
N ALA A 79 16.26 -13.25 -2.08
CA ALA A 79 15.81 -13.11 -0.69
C ALA A 79 15.73 -11.65 -0.23
N ALA A 80 16.53 -10.77 -0.83
CA ALA A 80 16.61 -9.38 -0.45
C ALA A 80 15.29 -8.64 -0.73
N VAL A 81 14.68 -8.12 0.33
CA VAL A 81 13.52 -7.22 0.28
C VAL A 81 13.99 -5.81 0.66
N PRO A 82 13.74 -4.80 -0.19
CA PRO A 82 14.18 -3.43 0.10
C PRO A 82 13.39 -2.83 1.27
N VAL A 83 14.09 -2.05 2.10
CA VAL A 83 13.47 -1.22 3.13
C VAL A 83 13.23 0.17 2.56
N LEU A 84 11.99 0.64 2.63
CA LEU A 84 11.60 1.96 2.13
C LEU A 84 11.25 2.87 3.30
N ASN A 85 11.66 4.13 3.19
CA ASN A 85 11.29 5.18 4.14
C ASN A 85 10.08 5.94 3.62
N ALA A 86 9.11 6.18 4.48
CA ALA A 86 8.00 7.05 4.17
C ALA A 86 8.43 8.52 4.30
N VAL A 87 7.86 9.38 3.45
CA VAL A 87 8.10 10.83 3.45
C VAL A 87 6.81 11.56 3.78
N ARG A 88 6.83 12.44 4.78
CA ARG A 88 5.69 13.27 5.15
C ARG A 88 5.26 14.18 4.01
N ASP A 89 4.00 14.09 3.62
CA ASP A 89 3.35 15.06 2.77
C ASP A 89 2.81 16.21 3.64
N ALA A 90 3.37 17.41 3.46
CA ALA A 90 2.98 18.59 4.23
C ALA A 90 1.56 19.10 3.92
N ALA A 91 1.02 18.80 2.73
CA ALA A 91 -0.31 19.28 2.35
C ALA A 91 -1.43 18.44 2.98
N THR A 92 -1.21 17.13 3.10
CA THR A 92 -2.20 16.18 3.60
C THR A 92 -1.95 15.74 5.05
N GLY A 93 -0.71 15.87 5.52
CA GLY A 93 -0.27 15.35 6.82
C GLY A 93 -0.03 13.84 6.84
N LEU A 94 -0.27 13.14 5.72
CA LEU A 94 -0.04 11.71 5.56
C LEU A 94 1.43 11.41 5.23
N ASP A 95 1.84 10.17 5.45
CA ASP A 95 3.16 9.71 5.03
C ASP A 95 3.05 8.97 3.68
N ARG A 96 4.03 9.18 2.79
CA ARG A 96 4.04 8.60 1.45
C ARG A 96 5.23 7.68 1.25
N ILE A 97 4.97 6.44 0.84
CA ILE A 97 6.01 5.51 0.39
C ILE A 97 5.93 5.41 -1.14
N THR A 98 7.07 5.59 -1.80
CA THR A 98 7.22 5.36 -3.24
C THR A 98 7.84 3.99 -3.47
N VAL A 99 7.08 3.08 -4.05
CA VAL A 99 7.57 1.77 -4.49
C VAL A 99 8.08 1.91 -5.93
N PRO A 100 9.38 1.65 -6.19
CA PRO A 100 9.97 1.88 -7.50
C PRO A 100 9.32 1.01 -8.59
N ALA A 101 9.36 1.50 -9.82
CA ALA A 101 8.94 0.72 -10.99
C ALA A 101 9.79 -0.54 -11.14
N VAL A 102 9.16 -1.63 -11.57
CA VAL A 102 9.81 -2.89 -11.92
C VAL A 102 9.36 -3.34 -13.31
N ALA A 103 10.00 -4.36 -13.89
CA ALA A 103 9.60 -4.87 -15.20
C ALA A 103 8.12 -5.30 -15.17
N GLY A 104 7.30 -4.66 -16.01
CA GLY A 104 5.86 -4.94 -16.10
C GLY A 104 4.96 -4.21 -15.09
N ALA A 105 5.50 -3.36 -14.20
CA ALA A 105 4.70 -2.55 -13.28
C ALA A 105 5.27 -1.14 -13.10
N PRO A 106 4.44 -0.07 -13.22
CA PRO A 106 4.90 1.29 -12.98
C PRO A 106 5.20 1.52 -11.50
N GLU A 107 5.84 2.65 -11.22
CA GLU A 107 6.00 3.17 -9.86
C GLU A 107 4.62 3.25 -9.17
N ARG A 108 4.59 2.94 -7.87
CA ARG A 108 3.36 3.00 -7.06
C ARG A 108 3.56 3.85 -5.82
N THR A 109 2.51 4.56 -5.46
CA THR A 109 2.44 5.32 -4.21
C THR A 109 1.60 4.55 -3.20
N ILE A 110 2.13 4.39 -1.98
CA ILE A 110 1.39 3.91 -0.81
C ILE A 110 1.25 5.09 0.15
N LEU A 111 0.03 5.35 0.59
CA LEU A 111 -0.27 6.34 1.63
C LEU A 111 -0.37 5.62 2.98
N VAL A 112 0.26 6.21 3.99
CA VAL A 112 0.28 5.76 5.39
C VAL A 112 -0.39 6.81 6.26
#